data_AF-A0AAV0JXI8-F1
#
_entry.id   AF-A0AAV0JXI8-F1
#
_cell.length_a   1.000
_cell.length_b   1.000
_cell.length_c   1.000
_cell.angle_alpha   90.00
_cell.angle_beta   90.00
_cell.angle_gamma   90.00
#
_symmetry.space_group_name_H-M   'P 1'
#
loop_
_entity.id
_entity.type
_entity.pdbx_description
1 polymer ?
#
loop_
_entity_poly.entity_id
_entity_poly.type
_entity_poly.pdbx_seq_one_letter_code
_entity_poly.pdbx_strand_id
1 'polypeptide(L)'
;MNVVMVFVMWALVAAVPCQDRVGLPLHIQIPRQFAWAHSLNGLQEKIGEEWKKKEKKGSAGLLEEMQKMEKLSQGLIEFADGFQFPVEEEGKLEEVAAQVKEMAEVCRRMDEGLVPLQQQIRDVFHQAVRSRSEMMELLEHAGKISQPMM
;
A
#
# COMPACT_ATOMS: atom_id res chain seq x y z
N MET A 1 1.29 -21.90 -12.89
CA MET A 1 1.02 -20.49 -12.55
C MET A 1 1.51 -19.64 -13.72
N ASN A 2 0.63 -18.83 -14.33
CA ASN A 2 0.99 -18.02 -15.51
C ASN A 2 1.86 -16.83 -15.08
N VAL A 3 3.04 -16.66 -15.67
CA VAL A 3 3.99 -15.57 -15.33
C VAL A 3 3.36 -14.17 -15.44
N VAL A 4 2.42 -13.99 -16.38
CA VAL A 4 1.67 -12.74 -16.53
C VAL A 4 0.77 -12.51 -15.31
N MET A 5 0.12 -13.57 -14.79
CA MET A 5 -0.73 -13.46 -13.61
C MET A 5 0.09 -13.17 -12.35
N VAL A 6 1.27 -13.78 -12.23
CA VAL A 6 2.24 -13.47 -11.15
C VAL A 6 2.68 -12.01 -11.22
N PHE A 7 2.98 -11.52 -12.42
CA PHE A 7 3.31 -10.11 -12.65
C PHE A 7 2.16 -9.17 -12.25
N VAL A 8 0.93 -9.48 -12.66
CA VAL A 8 -0.24 -8.66 -12.30
C VAL A 8 -0.46 -8.64 -10.79
N MET A 9 -0.37 -9.80 -10.12
CA MET A 9 -0.49 -9.87 -8.65
C MET A 9 0.59 -9.03 -7.96
N TRP A 10 1.84 -9.11 -8.42
CA TRP A 10 2.94 -8.30 -7.91
C TRP A 10 2.73 -6.79 -8.14
N ALA A 11 2.27 -6.40 -9.33
CA ALA A 11 2.01 -5.00 -9.64
C ALA A 11 0.85 -4.42 -8.82
N LEU A 12 -0.20 -5.21 -8.56
CA LEU A 12 -1.31 -4.82 -7.68
C LEU A 12 -0.83 -4.58 -6.26
N VAL A 13 -0.04 -5.52 -5.73
CA VAL A 13 0.64 -5.42 -4.42
C VAL A 13 1.48 -4.14 -4.34
N ALA A 14 2.31 -3.86 -5.35
CA ALA A 14 3.13 -2.64 -5.43
C ALA A 14 2.32 -1.33 -5.48
N ALA A 15 1.08 -1.38 -5.95
CA ALA A 15 0.19 -0.23 -6.06
C ALA A 15 -0.54 0.10 -4.74
N VAL A 16 -0.57 -0.81 -3.77
CA VAL A 16 -1.25 -0.62 -2.48
C VAL A 16 -0.42 0.32 -1.60
N PRO A 17 -0.96 1.50 -1.20
CA PRO A 17 -0.21 2.48 -0.42
C PRO A 17 0.11 2.02 1.01
N CYS A 18 -0.57 0.97 1.50
CA CYS A 18 -0.50 0.48 2.87
C CYS A 18 0.53 -0.64 3.09
N GLN A 19 1.35 -1.01 2.08
CA GLN A 19 2.32 -2.08 2.29
C GLN A 19 3.52 -1.62 3.11
N ASP A 20 3.93 -2.48 4.05
CA ASP A 20 5.14 -2.32 4.81
C ASP A 20 6.36 -2.27 3.87
N ARG A 21 7.29 -1.35 4.17
CA ARG A 21 8.36 -0.90 3.25
C ARG A 21 9.40 -1.99 2.96
N VAL A 22 9.27 -3.17 3.58
CA VAL A 22 10.17 -4.31 3.43
C VAL A 22 9.77 -5.22 2.26
N GLY A 23 8.55 -5.07 1.71
CA GLY A 23 7.86 -6.16 1.01
C GLY A 23 8.08 -6.32 -0.50
N LEU A 24 8.73 -5.40 -1.24
CA LEU A 24 8.75 -5.48 -2.70
C LEU A 24 10.08 -5.86 -3.38
N PRO A 25 10.73 -6.99 -3.03
CA PRO A 25 11.65 -7.63 -3.96
C PRO A 25 11.27 -9.10 -4.23
N LEU A 26 10.43 -9.32 -5.23
CA LEU A 26 10.41 -10.58 -5.98
C LEU A 26 10.81 -10.23 -7.41
N HIS A 27 12.06 -10.50 -7.78
CA HIS A 27 12.48 -10.45 -9.17
C HIS A 27 11.73 -11.56 -9.92
N ILE A 28 10.61 -11.19 -10.54
CA ILE A 28 9.85 -12.10 -11.39
C ILE A 28 10.74 -12.47 -12.56
N GLN A 29 11.16 -13.73 -12.63
CA GLN A 29 11.94 -14.21 -13.76
C GLN A 29 11.01 -14.41 -14.95
N ILE A 30 11.04 -13.47 -15.90
CA ILE A 30 10.23 -13.53 -17.11
C ILE A 30 11.00 -14.34 -18.17
N PRO A 31 10.46 -15.48 -18.66
CA PRO A 31 11.14 -16.31 -19.64
C PRO A 31 11.39 -15.55 -20.94
N ARG A 32 12.66 -15.44 -21.36
CA ARG A 32 13.11 -14.67 -22.53
C ARG A 32 12.60 -15.20 -23.88
N GLN A 33 11.99 -16.38 -23.90
CA GLN A 33 11.46 -17.03 -25.09
C GLN A 33 10.21 -16.35 -25.68
N PHE A 34 9.56 -15.46 -24.92
CA PHE A 34 8.38 -14.74 -25.39
C PHE A 34 8.74 -13.37 -25.97
N ALA A 35 8.14 -13.00 -27.11
CA ALA A 35 8.37 -11.72 -27.76
C ALA A 35 8.02 -10.50 -26.87
N TRP A 36 7.06 -10.63 -25.97
CA TRP A 36 6.66 -9.59 -25.01
C TRP A 36 7.52 -9.56 -23.73
N ALA A 37 8.44 -10.52 -23.54
CA ALA A 37 9.22 -10.64 -22.32
C ALA A 37 10.08 -9.40 -22.04
N HIS A 38 10.63 -8.77 -23.09
CA HIS A 38 11.43 -7.56 -22.94
C HIS A 38 10.59 -6.38 -22.41
N SER A 39 9.40 -6.16 -22.99
CA SER A 39 8.49 -5.10 -22.55
C SER A 39 8.03 -5.31 -21.10
N LEU A 40 7.78 -6.55 -20.69
CA LEU A 40 7.33 -6.86 -19.34
C LEU A 40 8.45 -6.67 -18.31
N ASN A 41 9.70 -7.02 -18.65
CA ASN A 41 10.88 -6.70 -17.82
C ASN A 41 11.06 -5.19 -17.65
N GLY A 42 10.96 -4.41 -18.74
CA GLY A 42 11.07 -2.94 -18.65
C GLY A 42 9.98 -2.31 -17.79
N LEU A 43 8.77 -2.87 -17.80
CA LEU A 43 7.69 -2.43 -16.91
C LEU A 43 8.01 -2.75 -15.44
N GLN A 44 8.55 -3.94 -15.16
CA GLN A 44 8.97 -4.34 -13.82
C GLN A 44 10.05 -3.41 -13.25
N GLU A 45 11.06 -3.08 -14.06
CA GLU A 45 12.14 -2.14 -13.70
C GLU A 45 11.57 -0.75 -13.37
N LYS A 46 10.74 -0.20 -14.26
CA LYS A 46 10.12 1.12 -14.07
C LYS A 46 9.22 1.18 -12.84
N ILE A 47 8.43 0.13 -12.59
CA ILE A 47 7.61 0.04 -11.37
C ILE A 47 8.52 0.00 -10.13
N GLY A 48 9.61 -0.77 -10.17
CA GLY A 48 10.58 -0.83 -9.08
C GLY A 48 11.28 0.52 -8.81
N GLU A 49 11.63 1.27 -9.86
CA GLU A 49 12.20 2.62 -9.72
C GLU A 49 11.21 3.61 -9.10
N GLU A 50 9.97 3.64 -9.58
CA GLU A 50 8.92 4.51 -9.04
C GLU A 50 8.57 4.14 -7.59
N TRP A 51 8.57 2.84 -7.27
CA TRP A 51 8.39 2.36 -5.90
C TRP A 51 9.51 2.86 -4.96
N LYS A 52 10.77 2.76 -5.37
CA LYS A 52 11.92 3.32 -4.61
C LYS A 52 11.85 4.83 -4.44
N LYS A 53 11.33 5.57 -5.44
CA LYS A 53 11.10 7.02 -5.31
C LYS A 53 10.01 7.34 -4.29
N LYS A 54 8.93 6.55 -4.27
CA LYS A 54 7.86 6.68 -3.28
C LYS A 54 8.34 6.36 -1.87
N GLU A 55 9.18 5.34 -1.71
CA GLU A 55 9.78 4.98 -0.41
C GLU A 55 10.48 6.19 0.25
N LYS A 56 11.24 6.96 -0.54
CA LYS A 56 11.97 8.16 -0.06
C LYS A 56 11.06 9.35 0.29
N LYS A 57 9.87 9.44 -0.30
CA LYS A 57 8.94 10.56 -0.09
C LYS A 57 7.99 10.35 1.09
N GLY A 58 8.01 9.16 1.71
CA GLY A 58 7.03 8.75 2.70
C GLY A 58 5.72 8.33 2.02
N SER A 59 5.11 7.24 2.50
CA SER A 59 3.79 6.79 2.07
C SER A 59 2.72 7.37 2.99
N ALA A 60 1.53 7.65 2.44
CA ALA A 60 0.34 7.97 3.22
C ALA A 60 -0.38 6.70 3.75
N GLY A 61 0.25 5.53 3.65
CA GLY A 61 -0.28 4.29 4.20
C GLY A 61 -0.23 4.32 5.72
N LEU A 62 -1.36 4.66 6.34
CA LEU A 62 -1.54 4.78 7.80
C LEU A 62 -1.42 3.44 8.56
N LEU A 63 -0.71 2.46 8.00
CA LEU A 63 -0.58 1.12 8.58
C LEU A 63 0.24 1.16 9.87
N GLU A 64 1.32 1.93 9.90
CA GLU A 64 2.14 2.11 11.10
C GLU A 64 1.33 2.74 12.23
N GLU A 65 0.57 3.79 11.92
CA GLU A 65 -0.32 4.46 12.86
C GLU A 65 -1.42 3.52 13.37
N MET A 66 -2.03 2.73 12.48
CA MET A 66 -3.06 1.75 12.85
C MET A 66 -2.51 0.67 13.79
N GLN A 67 -1.33 0.12 13.50
CA GLN A 67 -0.66 -0.87 14.36
C GLN A 67 -0.26 -0.27 15.72
N LYS A 68 0.26 0.96 15.74
CA LYS A 68 0.59 1.66 16.98
C LYS A 68 -0.66 1.96 17.81
N MET A 69 -1.73 2.42 17.18
CA MET A 69 -3.01 2.64 17.82
C MET A 69 -3.54 1.36 18.45
N GLU A 70 -3.53 0.22 17.72
CA GLU A 70 -3.94 -1.08 18.25
C GLU A 70 -3.12 -1.45 19.50
N LYS A 71 -1.80 -1.40 19.42
CA LYS A 71 -0.91 -1.75 20.54
C LYS A 71 -1.12 -0.86 21.76
N LEU A 72 -1.18 0.45 21.57
CA LEU A 72 -1.41 1.41 22.65
C LEU A 72 -2.80 1.22 23.26
N SER A 73 -3.82 0.96 22.43
CA SER A 73 -5.19 0.75 22.92
C SER A 73 -5.28 -0.48 23.79
N GLN A 74 -4.60 -1.57 23.40
CA GLN A 74 -4.56 -2.81 24.16
C GLN A 74 -3.91 -2.59 25.53
N GLY A 75 -2.76 -1.90 25.59
CA GLY A 75 -2.09 -1.60 26.87
C GLY A 75 -2.92 -0.70 27.79
N LEU A 76 -3.61 0.30 27.24
CA LEU A 76 -4.49 1.19 28.00
C LEU A 76 -5.74 0.45 28.54
N ILE A 77 -6.31 -0.48 27.75
CA ILE A 77 -7.42 -1.33 28.20
C ILE A 77 -6.96 -2.24 29.34
N GLU A 78 -5.81 -2.90 29.20
CA GLU A 78 -5.24 -3.76 30.24
C GLU A 78 -4.99 -3.00 31.55
N PHE A 79 -4.49 -1.77 31.45
CA PHE A 79 -4.36 -0.89 32.61
C PHE A 79 -5.71 -0.56 33.24
N ALA A 80 -6.71 -0.19 32.44
CA ALA A 80 -8.04 0.18 32.93
C ALA A 80 -8.74 -0.98 33.63
N ASP A 81 -8.63 -2.19 33.08
CA ASP A 81 -9.23 -3.41 33.65
C ASP A 81 -8.54 -3.85 34.95
N GLY A 82 -7.22 -3.64 35.03
CA GLY A 82 -6.41 -3.97 36.21
C GLY A 82 -6.31 -2.85 37.25
N PHE A 83 -6.95 -1.69 37.03
CA PHE A 83 -6.77 -0.52 37.87
C PHE A 83 -7.36 -0.71 39.27
N GLN A 84 -6.53 -0.57 40.29
CA GLN A 84 -6.94 -0.48 41.69
C GLN A 84 -6.32 0.75 42.33
N PHE A 85 -7.10 1.45 43.15
CA PHE A 85 -6.65 2.65 43.85
C PHE A 85 -6.30 2.32 45.31
N PRO A 86 -5.17 2.82 45.84
CA PRO A 86 -4.12 3.59 45.16
C PRO A 86 -3.31 2.72 44.19
N VAL A 87 -2.74 3.34 43.15
CA VAL A 87 -1.83 2.63 42.24
C VAL A 87 -0.57 2.26 43.02
N GLU A 88 -0.42 0.98 43.33
CA GLU A 88 0.68 0.48 44.17
C GLU A 88 2.03 0.44 43.44
N GLU A 89 2.00 0.39 42.12
CA GLU A 89 3.18 0.28 41.28
C GLU A 89 3.74 1.66 40.94
N GLU A 90 4.87 1.99 41.55
CA GLU A 90 5.58 3.25 41.36
C GLU A 90 5.99 3.41 39.89
N GLY A 91 5.64 4.54 39.27
CA GLY A 91 5.91 4.82 37.85
C GLY A 91 4.84 4.36 36.85
N LYS A 92 3.89 3.49 37.24
CA LYS A 92 2.83 2.99 36.34
C LYS A 92 1.93 4.11 35.80
N LEU A 93 1.57 5.08 36.66
CA LEU A 93 0.79 6.25 36.26
C LEU A 93 1.52 7.13 35.24
N GLU A 94 2.85 7.24 35.35
CA GLU A 94 3.67 8.00 34.40
C GLU A 94 3.78 7.28 33.06
N GLU A 95 3.95 5.96 33.06
CA GLU A 95 3.92 5.13 31.85
C GLU A 95 2.59 5.25 31.12
N VAL A 96 1.47 5.12 31.83
CA VAL A 96 0.13 5.27 31.24
C VAL A 96 -0.08 6.68 30.69
N ALA A 97 0.37 7.71 31.40
CA ALA A 97 0.33 9.08 30.89
C ALA A 97 1.13 9.25 29.59
N ALA A 98 2.31 8.60 29.50
CA ALA A 98 3.10 8.58 28.27
C ALA A 98 2.40 7.83 27.13
N GLN A 99 1.78 6.67 27.41
CA GLN A 99 1.00 5.91 26.43
C GLN A 99 -0.22 6.70 25.90
N VAL A 100 -0.95 7.40 26.78
CA VAL A 100 -2.06 8.27 26.38
C VAL A 100 -1.57 9.42 25.51
N LYS A 101 -0.42 10.01 25.85
CA LYS A 101 0.19 11.07 25.03
C LYS A 101 0.59 10.54 23.65
N GLU A 102 1.22 9.38 23.58
CA GLU A 102 1.58 8.74 22.31
C GLU A 102 0.33 8.41 21.48
N MET A 103 -0.74 7.92 22.13
CA MET A 103 -2.03 7.65 21.47
C MET A 103 -2.60 8.92 20.84
N ALA A 104 -2.59 10.04 21.56
CA ALA A 104 -3.06 11.32 21.02
C ALA A 104 -2.25 11.76 19.78
N GLU A 105 -0.93 11.57 19.80
CA GLU A 105 -0.06 11.87 18.65
C GLU A 105 -0.33 10.94 17.45
N VAL A 106 -0.60 9.65 17.71
CA VAL A 106 -0.99 8.68 16.67
C VAL A 106 -2.33 9.06 16.05
N CYS A 107 -3.34 9.38 16.84
CA CYS A 107 -4.65 9.82 16.33
C CYS A 107 -4.53 11.09 15.48
N ARG A 108 -3.70 12.05 15.88
CA ARG A 108 -3.46 13.26 15.08
C ARG A 108 -2.84 12.93 13.73
N ARG A 109 -1.80 12.08 13.70
CA ARG A 109 -1.17 11.65 12.43
C ARG A 109 -2.15 10.88 11.54
N MET A 110 -3.01 10.05 12.13
CA MET A 110 -4.08 9.39 11.37
C MET A 110 -4.99 10.42 10.71
N ASP A 111 -5.52 11.37 11.48
CA ASP A 111 -6.43 12.40 10.97
C ASP A 111 -5.80 13.22 9.82
N GLU A 112 -4.56 13.67 10.02
CA GLU A 112 -3.78 14.39 8.99
C GLU A 112 -3.53 13.54 7.72
N GLY A 113 -3.38 12.22 7.87
CA GLY A 113 -3.09 11.29 6.79
C GLY A 113 -4.30 10.76 6.03
N LEU A 114 -5.51 10.82 6.60
CA LEU A 114 -6.73 10.25 6.00
C LEU A 114 -7.08 10.92 4.66
N VAL A 115 -7.03 12.25 4.60
CA VAL A 115 -7.35 13.00 3.36
C VAL A 115 -6.35 12.71 2.24
N PRO A 116 -5.03 12.78 2.45
CA PRO A 116 -4.04 12.34 1.47
C PRO A 116 -4.24 10.89 1.01
N LEU A 117 -4.52 9.97 1.93
CA LEU A 117 -4.77 8.56 1.60
C LEU A 117 -6.01 8.41 0.71
N GLN A 118 -7.11 9.06 1.05
CA GLN A 118 -8.33 9.07 0.24
C GLN A 118 -8.04 9.59 -1.18
N GLN A 119 -7.25 10.66 -1.31
CA GLN A 119 -6.90 11.21 -2.62
C GLN A 119 -6.07 10.22 -3.44
N GLN A 120 -5.08 9.56 -2.83
CA GLN A 120 -4.27 8.54 -3.52
C GLN A 120 -5.12 7.35 -3.99
N ILE A 121 -6.06 6.88 -3.17
CA ILE A 121 -6.99 5.80 -3.57
C ILE A 121 -7.83 6.24 -4.76
N ARG A 122 -8.35 7.47 -4.73
CA ARG A 122 -9.15 8.05 -5.81
C ARG A 122 -8.37 8.15 -7.12
N ASP A 123 -7.13 8.61 -7.05
CA ASP A 123 -6.26 8.77 -8.21
C ASP A 123 -5.94 7.42 -8.86
N VAL A 124 -5.61 6.40 -8.04
CA VAL A 124 -5.40 5.02 -8.52
C VAL A 124 -6.67 4.48 -9.18
N PHE A 125 -7.84 4.68 -8.57
CA PHE A 125 -9.11 4.22 -9.13
C PHE A 125 -9.42 4.90 -10.47
N HIS A 126 -9.29 6.22 -10.56
CA HIS A 126 -9.47 6.95 -11.81
C HIS A 126 -8.49 6.49 -12.90
N GLN A 127 -7.23 6.26 -12.54
CA GLN A 127 -6.22 5.76 -13.46
C GLN A 127 -6.57 4.34 -13.95
N ALA A 128 -7.06 3.46 -13.08
CA ALA A 128 -7.49 2.11 -13.45
C ALA A 128 -8.68 2.14 -14.41
N VAL A 129 -9.69 2.96 -14.13
CA VAL A 129 -10.87 3.14 -15.01
C VAL A 129 -10.45 3.68 -16.36
N ARG A 130 -9.61 4.73 -16.39
CA ARG A 130 -9.10 5.32 -17.64
C ARG A 130 -8.31 4.29 -18.46
N SER A 131 -7.35 3.61 -17.83
CA SER A 131 -6.51 2.59 -18.47
C SER A 131 -7.35 1.47 -19.07
N ARG A 132 -8.41 1.02 -18.38
CA ARG A 132 -9.35 0.04 -18.91
C ARG A 132 -10.05 0.55 -20.17
N SER A 133 -10.55 1.79 -20.17
CA SER A 133 -11.22 2.36 -21.35
C SER A 133 -10.26 2.46 -22.54
N GLU A 134 -9.06 3.00 -22.34
CA GLU A 134 -8.02 3.11 -23.37
C GLU A 134 -7.66 1.73 -23.96
N MET A 135 -7.52 0.71 -23.10
CA MET A 135 -7.20 -0.66 -23.54
C MET A 135 -8.35 -1.28 -24.36
N MET A 136 -9.61 -1.04 -23.97
CA MET A 136 -10.77 -1.50 -24.74
C MET A 136 -10.82 -0.85 -26.12
N GLU A 137 -10.54 0.44 -26.21
CA GLU A 137 -10.45 1.16 -27.50
C GLU A 137 -9.34 0.56 -28.37
N LEU A 138 -8.13 0.35 -27.84
CA LEU A 138 -7.03 -0.25 -28.60
C LEU A 138 -7.35 -1.65 -29.12
N LEU A 139 -8.03 -2.48 -28.31
CA LEU A 139 -8.46 -3.81 -28.72
C LEU A 139 -9.49 -3.76 -29.86
N GLU A 140 -10.42 -2.82 -29.80
CA GLU A 140 -11.40 -2.60 -30.86
C GLU A 140 -10.71 -2.19 -32.18
N HIS A 141 -9.75 -1.26 -32.11
CA HIS A 141 -8.97 -0.83 -33.28
C HIS A 141 -8.12 -1.98 -33.86
N ALA A 142 -7.47 -2.77 -33.01
CA ALA A 142 -6.70 -3.93 -33.45
C ALA A 142 -7.58 -4.99 -34.14
N GLY A 143 -8.79 -5.22 -33.61
CA GLY A 143 -9.78 -6.11 -34.23
C GLY A 143 -10.22 -5.63 -35.62
N LYS A 144 -10.42 -4.32 -35.80
CA LYS A 144 -10.75 -3.72 -37.11
C LYS A 144 -9.61 -3.83 -38.12
N ILE A 145 -8.37 -3.64 -37.68
CA ILE A 145 -7.17 -3.73 -38.56
C ILE A 145 -6.89 -5.18 -38.96
N SER A 146 -7.22 -6.15 -38.11
CA SER A 146 -7.00 -7.57 -38.37
C SER A 146 -8.06 -8.23 -39.24
N GLN A 147 -9.14 -7.52 -39.62
CA GLN A 147 -10.09 -8.01 -40.61
C GLN A 147 -9.52 -7.81 -42.02
N PRO A 148 -9.43 -8.86 -42.87
CA PRO A 148 -8.97 -8.69 -44.23
C PRO A 148 -9.95 -7.76 -44.97
N MET A 149 -9.40 -6.73 -45.61
CA MET A 149 -10.17 -5.88 -46.53
C MET A 149 -10.69 -6.78 -47.65
N MET A 150 -12.00 -7.03 -47.65
CA MET A 150 -12.69 -7.70 -48.75
C MET A 150 -12.90 -6.73 -49.91
#